data_AF-A0A813Y5H0-F1
#
_entry.id   AF-A0A813Y5H0-F1
#
_cell.length_a   1.000
_cell.length_b   1.000
_cell.length_c   1.000
_cell.angle_alpha   90.00
_cell.angle_beta   90.00
_cell.angle_gamma   90.00
#
_symmetry.space_group_name_H-M   'P 1'
#
loop_
_entity.id
_entity.type
_entity.pdbx_description
1 polymer ?
#
loop_
_entity_poly.entity_id
_entity_poly.type
_entity_poly.pdbx_seq_one_letter_code
_entity_poly.pdbx_strand_id
1 'polypeptide(L)'
;MHHQAPYPCKPSPHHSQNPIISNHLQPINPDSHTTMWLDDPYSVSTACPSQRDSGFNSRPASLRSIESTGTGPIHHGSPSVYEHIPPRLSNDVENTHPQYIELQPAPPPAKPAPSQVMSELLNFLMEDDSVIVREAVLLTHMLIREGGESRSEVIQNRDLITTLLETFSKDIGDGKITHALASLFHSLSQQQEGLRVILDCGGIPRLVSMLNSPDRTVSFVTTTLHNFLIVFQDQASNEIERCDGIQKFINLLERPNDKLLTLVADSLLKMSTYNIKSKIFLQNNEQFIQRLLYIFDTSQYDKLLLTISKLLPIISSGNELTKHIILQINGLNIFEKHLRTTRSIRIRHNCLITMRNISNQATRMNDIDSLLEKLVAILLTDDQQSVICSLGILNNLTADNETNKSLFVKLNGVQTLMQKLMMNADGNDDFIEVVLCILRHVTARHDLENEAREIIRKSYGIGNIIKLLRDKNIKEHWEILKATVGLIKNLALSSTIISCLCEQNAVRRLIELLITIDRERLKISEDNRLDILLNIIIGTLIKLAKDSSCRLIIKEMNCTSIFIRFSNLPSCTLQQSSNILLNELNIN
;
A
#
# COMPACT_ATOMS: atom_id res chain seq x y z
N MET A 1 42.75 -30.73 36.56
CA MET A 1 41.82 -31.84 36.25
C MET A 1 40.76 -31.90 37.36
N HIS A 2 39.60 -32.51 37.09
CA HIS A 2 38.42 -32.53 37.98
C HIS A 2 38.68 -33.04 39.42
N HIS A 3 37.88 -32.58 40.39
CA HIS A 3 36.83 -33.41 41.03
C HIS A 3 35.84 -32.55 41.87
N GLN A 4 34.69 -33.15 42.21
CA GLN A 4 33.50 -32.51 42.82
C GLN A 4 33.30 -32.91 44.31
N ALA A 5 32.29 -32.29 44.95
CA ALA A 5 31.42 -32.75 46.05
C ALA A 5 31.64 -32.10 47.45
N PRO A 6 30.65 -32.10 48.38
CA PRO A 6 29.17 -32.23 48.25
C PRO A 6 28.31 -31.22 49.08
N TYR A 7 26.98 -31.40 49.00
CA TYR A 7 25.81 -30.78 49.70
C TYR A 7 25.67 -31.17 51.22
N PRO A 8 24.53 -30.92 51.94
CA PRO A 8 23.71 -29.69 52.19
C PRO A 8 23.30 -29.52 53.70
N CYS A 9 22.47 -28.51 54.07
CA CYS A 9 21.23 -28.69 54.89
C CYS A 9 20.42 -27.39 55.19
N LYS A 10 19.11 -27.57 55.48
CA LYS A 10 18.08 -26.60 55.97
C LYS A 10 17.14 -27.41 56.93
N PRO A 11 16.39 -26.83 57.91
CA PRO A 11 15.15 -26.08 57.62
C PRO A 11 14.69 -24.96 58.62
N SER A 12 13.47 -24.47 58.35
CA SER A 12 12.54 -23.42 58.86
C SER A 12 12.00 -23.57 60.33
N PRO A 13 11.05 -22.75 60.91
CA PRO A 13 9.96 -21.92 60.30
C PRO A 13 9.49 -20.59 61.00
N HIS A 14 8.32 -20.08 60.52
CA HIS A 14 7.54 -18.85 60.84
C HIS A 14 7.03 -18.74 62.31
N HIS A 15 6.35 -17.69 62.85
CA HIS A 15 5.37 -16.65 62.42
C HIS A 15 5.33 -15.53 63.51
N SER A 16 4.56 -14.40 63.51
CA SER A 16 3.89 -13.49 62.53
C SER A 16 3.25 -12.29 63.31
N GLN A 17 2.94 -11.13 62.68
CA GLN A 17 1.90 -10.15 63.10
C GLN A 17 1.74 -8.95 62.11
N ASN A 18 0.51 -8.42 61.99
CA ASN A 18 0.08 -7.22 61.21
C ASN A 18 -0.57 -6.21 62.20
N PRO A 19 -0.56 -4.88 61.95
CA PRO A 19 -1.75 -4.23 61.35
C PRO A 19 -1.59 -2.93 60.50
N ILE A 20 -2.33 -2.87 59.37
CA ILE A 20 -3.31 -1.84 58.87
C ILE A 20 -2.92 -0.33 58.69
N ILE A 21 -3.41 0.25 57.56
CA ILE A 21 -3.88 1.65 57.26
C ILE A 21 -3.17 2.45 56.13
N SER A 22 -3.77 2.34 54.94
CA SER A 22 -4.12 3.31 53.86
C SER A 22 -3.23 4.47 53.33
N ASN A 23 -3.27 4.54 51.98
CA ASN A 23 -3.59 5.70 51.10
C ASN A 23 -2.51 6.58 50.38
N HIS A 24 -2.85 6.77 49.10
CA HIS A 24 -2.44 7.77 48.08
C HIS A 24 -1.15 7.61 47.25
N LEU A 25 -1.36 7.68 45.93
CA LEU A 25 -0.36 7.71 44.86
C LEU A 25 0.19 9.13 44.63
N GLN A 26 1.45 9.24 44.19
CA GLN A 26 1.82 9.90 42.91
C GLN A 26 3.29 9.58 42.53
N PRO A 27 3.72 9.82 41.26
CA PRO A 27 4.78 9.02 40.62
C PRO A 27 6.21 9.53 40.79
N ILE A 28 7.16 8.62 40.53
CA ILE A 28 8.62 8.82 40.59
C ILE A 28 9.13 9.49 39.31
N ASN A 29 9.99 10.49 39.47
CA ASN A 29 10.72 11.19 38.42
C ASN A 29 12.13 10.57 38.23
N PRO A 30 12.54 10.11 37.03
CA PRO A 30 13.85 9.51 36.81
C PRO A 30 14.80 10.42 36.01
N ASP A 31 15.25 11.51 36.62
CA ASP A 31 16.41 12.29 36.15
C ASP A 31 17.59 12.12 37.12
N SER A 32 18.51 11.20 36.83
CA SER A 32 19.85 11.22 37.46
C SER A 32 20.89 10.37 36.69
N HIS A 33 21.98 11.03 36.27
CA HIS A 33 23.25 10.50 35.76
C HIS A 33 23.21 9.78 34.39
N THR A 34 24.12 10.05 33.44
CA THR A 34 25.55 10.35 33.62
C THR A 34 26.08 11.37 32.60
N THR A 35 26.96 12.27 33.04
CA THR A 35 27.66 13.30 32.24
C THR A 35 29.06 12.86 31.79
N MET A 36 29.65 13.66 30.89
CA MET A 36 31.01 13.55 30.30
C MET A 36 31.16 12.55 29.15
N TRP A 37 31.09 13.04 27.91
CA TRP A 37 32.27 13.44 27.12
C TRP A 37 31.90 14.66 26.26
N LEU A 38 32.85 15.57 26.05
CA LEU A 38 32.74 16.74 25.16
C LEU A 38 33.44 16.40 23.84
N ASP A 39 32.71 16.49 22.72
CA ASP A 39 33.19 16.96 21.40
C ASP A 39 32.00 17.01 20.41
N ASP A 40 32.08 17.93 19.43
CA ASP A 40 31.00 18.46 18.55
C ASP A 40 29.82 17.54 18.11
N PRO A 41 28.56 17.93 18.36
CA PRO A 41 27.38 17.22 17.85
C PRO A 41 26.96 17.68 16.43
N TYR A 42 27.42 16.96 15.40
CA TYR A 42 26.87 17.11 14.05
C TYR A 42 25.50 16.45 13.89
N SER A 43 24.44 17.26 13.94
CA SER A 43 23.21 17.09 13.14
C SER A 43 22.57 15.69 13.08
N VAL A 44 22.07 15.17 14.19
CA VAL A 44 20.97 14.17 14.14
C VAL A 44 19.66 14.94 14.21
N SER A 45 19.15 15.35 13.05
CA SER A 45 17.75 15.78 12.97
C SER A 45 16.90 14.53 12.96
N THR A 46 16.19 14.27 14.06
CA THR A 46 15.08 13.31 14.09
C THR A 46 14.16 13.59 12.91
N ALA A 47 13.93 12.57 12.07
CA ALA A 47 12.91 12.67 11.03
C ALA A 47 11.53 12.72 11.70
N CYS A 48 10.99 13.92 11.88
CA CYS A 48 9.58 14.07 12.24
C CYS A 48 8.76 13.39 11.14
N PRO A 49 7.88 12.42 11.46
CA PRO A 49 6.97 11.87 10.47
C PRO A 49 6.01 12.98 10.06
N SER A 50 6.14 13.47 8.83
CA SER A 50 5.20 14.41 8.25
C SER A 50 3.86 13.70 8.05
N GLN A 51 3.01 13.75 9.07
CA GLN A 51 1.57 13.49 8.94
C GLN A 51 0.95 14.57 8.05
N ARG A 52 1.10 14.38 6.74
CA ARG A 52 0.18 14.86 5.72
C ARG A 52 -0.23 13.65 4.92
N ASP A 53 -1.51 13.28 5.03
CA ASP A 53 -2.13 12.29 4.15
C ASP A 53 -2.10 12.81 2.71
N SER A 54 -1.02 12.49 1.99
CA SER A 54 -0.94 12.61 0.53
C SER A 54 -1.72 11.46 -0.11
N GLY A 55 -3.03 11.45 0.17
CA GLY A 55 -4.00 10.52 -0.35
C GLY A 55 -4.16 10.67 -1.86
N PHE A 56 -3.26 10.06 -2.63
CA PHE A 56 -3.46 9.77 -4.05
C PHE A 56 -4.63 8.78 -4.18
N ASN A 57 -5.84 9.35 -4.23
CA ASN A 57 -7.11 8.66 -4.34
C ASN A 57 -7.28 8.06 -5.75
N SER A 58 -6.54 6.98 -6.00
CA SER A 58 -6.66 6.14 -7.19
C SER A 58 -7.97 5.35 -7.15
N ARG A 59 -9.09 6.01 -7.44
CA ARG A 59 -10.39 5.34 -7.63
C ARG A 59 -10.26 4.28 -8.74
N PRO A 60 -10.66 3.01 -8.51
CA PRO A 60 -10.75 2.04 -9.60
C PRO A 60 -11.87 2.47 -10.55
N ALA A 61 -11.57 2.51 -11.85
CA ALA A 61 -12.54 2.86 -12.88
C ALA A 61 -13.67 1.83 -12.94
N SER A 62 -14.90 2.28 -12.69
CA SER A 62 -16.11 1.48 -12.90
C SER A 62 -16.41 1.37 -14.39
N LEU A 63 -16.50 0.14 -14.88
CA LEU A 63 -17.03 -0.15 -16.21
C LEU A 63 -18.50 0.26 -16.27
N ARG A 64 -18.83 1.29 -17.05
CA ARG A 64 -20.21 1.55 -17.49
C ARG A 64 -20.42 1.02 -18.90
N SER A 65 -21.57 0.39 -19.08
CA SER A 65 -22.09 -0.12 -20.35
C SER A 65 -22.24 0.99 -21.38
N ILE A 66 -21.91 0.67 -22.64
CA ILE A 66 -22.17 1.53 -23.80
C ILE A 66 -23.60 1.24 -24.28
N GLU A 67 -24.46 2.25 -24.25
CA GLU A 67 -25.74 2.24 -24.95
C GLU A 67 -25.49 2.54 -26.44
N SER A 68 -26.21 1.84 -27.34
CA SER A 68 -26.10 2.01 -28.78
C SER A 68 -27.43 2.47 -29.40
N THR A 69 -27.46 3.73 -29.83
CA THR A 69 -28.32 4.25 -30.90
C THR A 69 -27.44 4.44 -32.15
N GLY A 70 -27.85 4.26 -33.40
CA GLY A 70 -29.09 3.74 -33.99
C GLY A 70 -29.20 4.26 -35.45
N THR A 71 -29.72 3.48 -36.41
CA THR A 71 -30.16 3.96 -37.76
C THR A 71 -30.98 2.89 -38.52
N GLY A 72 -32.04 3.29 -39.22
CA GLY A 72 -32.84 2.44 -40.15
C GLY A 72 -32.23 2.30 -41.55
N PRO A 73 -32.93 1.77 -42.60
CA PRO A 73 -34.27 2.25 -43.06
C PRO A 73 -35.25 1.13 -43.62
N ILE A 74 -36.60 1.18 -43.51
CA ILE A 74 -37.70 1.85 -44.31
C ILE A 74 -38.56 0.92 -45.26
N HIS A 75 -39.90 1.07 -45.14
CA HIS A 75 -41.06 0.85 -46.05
C HIS A 75 -41.72 -0.52 -46.47
N HIS A 76 -42.99 -0.65 -46.02
CA HIS A 76 -44.28 -0.93 -46.73
C HIS A 76 -44.55 -2.15 -47.66
N GLY A 77 -45.73 -2.77 -47.46
CA GLY A 77 -46.61 -3.24 -48.55
C GLY A 77 -47.52 -4.47 -48.28
N SER A 78 -48.82 -4.25 -48.04
CA SER A 78 -49.91 -5.26 -48.24
C SER A 78 -50.61 -4.96 -49.60
N PRO A 79 -51.46 -5.82 -50.24
CA PRO A 79 -52.63 -6.51 -49.63
C PRO A 79 -53.01 -7.91 -50.24
N SER A 80 -54.20 -8.40 -49.85
CA SER A 80 -54.82 -9.72 -50.14
C SER A 80 -55.59 -9.85 -51.47
N VAL A 81 -55.79 -11.09 -51.97
CA VAL A 81 -56.98 -11.51 -52.78
C VAL A 81 -57.42 -12.95 -52.43
N TYR A 82 -58.72 -13.22 -52.61
CA TYR A 82 -59.46 -14.48 -52.40
C TYR A 82 -59.19 -15.59 -53.43
N GLU A 83 -59.58 -16.85 -53.14
CA GLU A 83 -60.30 -17.67 -54.12
C GLU A 83 -61.26 -18.72 -53.49
N HIS A 84 -62.14 -19.31 -54.32
CA HIS A 84 -63.44 -19.89 -53.94
C HIS A 84 -63.52 -21.42 -53.81
N ILE A 85 -64.55 -21.88 -53.07
CA ILE A 85 -65.03 -23.28 -52.97
C ILE A 85 -65.91 -23.66 -54.19
N PRO A 86 -65.97 -24.94 -54.59
CA PRO A 86 -67.29 -25.58 -54.72
C PRO A 86 -67.38 -27.00 -54.08
N PRO A 87 -68.56 -27.44 -53.61
CA PRO A 87 -68.74 -28.72 -52.90
C PRO A 87 -69.30 -29.85 -53.79
N ARG A 88 -69.27 -31.11 -53.32
CA ARG A 88 -70.33 -32.11 -53.60
C ARG A 88 -70.28 -33.41 -52.76
N LEU A 89 -71.47 -33.74 -52.25
CA LEU A 89 -72.11 -35.06 -52.09
C LEU A 89 -71.48 -36.16 -51.21
N SER A 90 -72.29 -36.49 -50.19
CA SER A 90 -72.42 -37.74 -49.46
C SER A 90 -72.41 -39.02 -50.30
N ASN A 91 -71.90 -40.10 -49.70
CA ASN A 91 -72.48 -41.44 -49.81
C ASN A 91 -72.13 -42.24 -48.55
N ASP A 92 -73.14 -42.81 -47.90
CA ASP A 92 -73.00 -43.72 -46.77
C ASP A 92 -72.52 -45.10 -47.26
N VAL A 93 -71.53 -45.68 -46.59
CA VAL A 93 -71.37 -47.13 -46.47
C VAL A 93 -70.90 -47.44 -45.04
N GLU A 94 -71.77 -48.07 -44.27
CA GLU A 94 -71.41 -48.63 -42.97
C GLU A 94 -70.31 -49.69 -43.14
N ASN A 95 -69.26 -49.61 -42.34
CA ASN A 95 -68.39 -50.75 -42.08
C ASN A 95 -68.08 -50.84 -40.59
N THR A 96 -68.79 -51.75 -39.93
CA THR A 96 -68.69 -52.04 -38.51
C THR A 96 -67.42 -52.84 -38.20
N HIS A 97 -66.43 -52.17 -37.63
CA HIS A 97 -65.37 -52.85 -36.87
C HIS A 97 -65.35 -52.32 -35.42
N PRO A 98 -65.10 -53.21 -34.43
CA PRO A 98 -65.24 -52.86 -33.03
C PRO A 98 -64.22 -51.82 -32.59
N GLN A 99 -64.66 -50.86 -31.78
CA GLN A 99 -63.78 -49.90 -31.12
C GLN A 99 -62.78 -50.65 -30.23
N TYR A 100 -61.51 -50.68 -30.65
CA TYR A 100 -60.43 -50.76 -29.68
C TYR A 100 -60.47 -49.46 -28.89
N ILE A 101 -60.80 -49.55 -27.60
CA ILE A 101 -60.56 -48.45 -26.67
C ILE A 101 -59.05 -48.32 -26.56
N GLU A 102 -58.47 -47.36 -27.28
CA GLU A 102 -57.16 -46.84 -26.92
C GLU A 102 -57.28 -46.28 -25.50
N LEU A 103 -56.72 -47.03 -24.55
CA LEU A 103 -56.36 -46.50 -23.25
C LEU A 103 -55.38 -45.36 -23.51
N GLN A 104 -55.89 -44.12 -23.50
CA GLN A 104 -55.03 -42.94 -23.42
C GLN A 104 -54.03 -43.20 -22.28
N PRO A 105 -52.72 -43.11 -22.52
CA PRO A 105 -51.76 -43.17 -21.43
C PRO A 105 -52.15 -42.06 -20.45
N ALA A 106 -52.29 -42.41 -19.17
CA ALA A 106 -52.67 -41.46 -18.14
C ALA A 106 -51.80 -40.20 -18.28
N PRO A 107 -52.37 -38.99 -18.14
CA PRO A 107 -51.59 -37.77 -18.24
C PRO A 107 -50.38 -37.90 -17.30
N PRO A 108 -49.16 -37.59 -17.75
CA PRO A 108 -47.96 -37.79 -16.95
C PRO A 108 -48.18 -37.11 -15.60
N PRO A 109 -47.79 -37.76 -14.48
CA PRO A 109 -48.07 -37.24 -13.15
C PRO A 109 -47.65 -35.77 -13.09
N ALA A 110 -48.57 -34.91 -12.67
CA ALA A 110 -48.36 -33.47 -12.64
C ALA A 110 -47.04 -33.20 -11.92
N LYS A 111 -46.12 -32.47 -12.58
CA LYS A 111 -44.81 -32.17 -11.98
C LYS A 111 -45.05 -31.58 -10.58
N PRO A 112 -44.43 -32.12 -9.52
CA PRO A 112 -44.65 -31.64 -8.17
C PRO A 112 -44.36 -30.14 -8.11
N ALA A 113 -45.17 -29.39 -7.35
CA ALA A 113 -44.98 -27.96 -7.25
C ALA A 113 -43.60 -27.66 -6.65
N PRO A 114 -42.88 -26.60 -7.07
CA PRO A 114 -41.53 -26.31 -6.56
C PRO A 114 -41.44 -26.30 -5.02
N SER A 115 -42.46 -25.78 -4.34
CA SER A 115 -42.56 -25.76 -2.87
C SER A 115 -42.70 -27.15 -2.21
N GLN A 116 -43.34 -28.11 -2.89
CA GLN A 116 -43.41 -29.51 -2.45
C GLN A 116 -42.03 -30.16 -2.56
N VAL A 117 -41.34 -29.94 -3.68
CA VAL A 117 -39.96 -30.43 -3.89
C VAL A 117 -39.01 -29.87 -2.82
N MET A 118 -39.10 -28.59 -2.45
CA MET A 118 -38.28 -28.03 -1.37
C MET A 118 -38.56 -28.69 0.00
N SER A 119 -39.81 -29.05 0.27
CA SER A 119 -40.20 -29.68 1.53
C SER A 119 -39.69 -31.13 1.62
N GLU A 120 -39.76 -31.88 0.52
CA GLU A 120 -39.16 -33.22 0.43
C GLU A 120 -37.63 -33.18 0.56
N LEU A 121 -36.96 -32.24 -0.12
CA LEU A 121 -35.51 -32.04 0.01
C LEU A 121 -35.10 -31.67 1.44
N LEU A 122 -35.88 -30.85 2.15
CA LEU A 122 -35.61 -30.51 3.55
C LEU A 122 -35.74 -31.75 4.44
N ASN A 123 -36.77 -32.58 4.25
CA ASN A 123 -36.91 -33.84 4.99
C ASN A 123 -35.72 -34.78 4.75
N PHE A 124 -35.31 -34.98 3.49
CA PHE A 124 -34.17 -35.83 3.13
C PHE A 124 -32.82 -35.34 3.69
N LEU A 125 -32.67 -34.05 4.01
CA LEU A 125 -31.48 -33.51 4.69
C LEU A 125 -31.47 -33.74 6.20
N MET A 126 -32.61 -34.10 6.80
CA MET A 126 -32.76 -34.41 8.22
C MET A 126 -32.68 -35.92 8.52
N GLU A 127 -32.59 -36.77 7.49
CA GLU A 127 -32.40 -38.22 7.62
C GLU A 127 -31.00 -38.58 8.16
N ASP A 128 -30.90 -39.68 8.90
CA ASP A 128 -29.62 -40.18 9.42
C ASP A 128 -28.74 -40.83 8.34
N ASP A 129 -29.32 -41.28 7.21
CA ASP A 129 -28.56 -41.91 6.13
C ASP A 129 -27.83 -40.87 5.28
N SER A 130 -26.50 -40.85 5.44
CA SER A 130 -25.56 -40.07 4.63
C SER A 130 -25.77 -40.17 3.11
N VAL A 131 -26.27 -41.29 2.58
CA VAL A 131 -26.56 -41.46 1.15
C VAL A 131 -27.78 -40.62 0.74
N ILE A 132 -28.84 -40.62 1.56
CA ILE A 132 -30.06 -39.82 1.34
C ILE A 132 -29.72 -38.33 1.43
N VAL A 133 -29.00 -37.93 2.49
CA VAL A 133 -28.52 -36.55 2.67
C VAL A 133 -27.66 -36.11 1.47
N ARG A 134 -26.75 -36.97 1.00
CA ARG A 134 -25.90 -36.68 -0.17
C ARG A 134 -26.73 -36.48 -1.44
N GLU A 135 -27.74 -37.31 -1.67
CA GLU A 135 -28.57 -37.21 -2.87
C GLU A 135 -29.46 -35.97 -2.82
N ALA A 136 -30.01 -35.62 -1.66
CA ALA A 136 -30.75 -34.36 -1.46
C ALA A 136 -29.88 -33.12 -1.78
N VAL A 137 -28.60 -33.12 -1.36
CA VAL A 137 -27.64 -32.06 -1.73
C VAL A 137 -27.42 -32.01 -3.25
N LEU A 138 -27.27 -33.16 -3.92
CA LEU A 138 -27.04 -33.20 -5.37
C LEU A 138 -28.26 -32.77 -6.18
N LEU A 139 -29.46 -33.19 -5.77
CA LEU A 139 -30.73 -32.73 -6.35
C LEU A 139 -30.89 -31.21 -6.16
N THR A 140 -30.63 -30.69 -4.96
CA THR A 140 -30.69 -29.24 -4.72
C THR A 140 -29.66 -28.48 -5.59
N HIS A 141 -28.45 -29.02 -5.74
CA HIS A 141 -27.43 -28.45 -6.63
C HIS A 141 -27.85 -28.47 -8.10
N MET A 142 -28.53 -29.53 -8.56
CA MET A 142 -29.12 -29.60 -9.90
C MET A 142 -30.11 -28.47 -10.12
N LEU A 143 -31.09 -28.27 -9.22
CA LEU A 143 -32.11 -27.22 -9.33
C LEU A 143 -31.49 -25.82 -9.41
N ILE A 144 -30.42 -25.56 -8.65
CA ILE A 144 -29.65 -24.31 -8.72
C ILE A 144 -28.97 -24.13 -10.09
N ARG A 145 -28.48 -25.22 -10.70
CA ARG A 145 -27.79 -25.17 -12.00
C ARG A 145 -28.73 -25.09 -13.21
N GLU A 146 -29.91 -25.70 -13.13
CA GLU A 146 -30.96 -25.59 -14.17
C GLU A 146 -31.51 -24.15 -14.26
N GLY A 147 -31.59 -23.44 -13.13
CA GLY A 147 -32.02 -22.05 -13.09
C GLY A 147 -33.54 -21.90 -13.05
N GLY A 148 -34.05 -20.85 -13.71
CA GLY A 148 -35.49 -20.56 -13.79
C GLY A 148 -36.18 -20.40 -12.43
N GLU A 149 -37.40 -20.92 -12.35
CA GLU A 149 -38.24 -20.93 -11.15
C GLU A 149 -37.64 -21.82 -10.05
N SER A 150 -37.14 -23.01 -10.39
CA SER A 150 -36.55 -23.97 -9.44
C SER A 150 -35.44 -23.35 -8.58
N ARG A 151 -34.51 -22.62 -9.20
CA ARG A 151 -33.45 -21.90 -8.49
C ARG A 151 -33.99 -20.74 -7.64
N SER A 152 -34.99 -20.03 -8.14
CA SER A 152 -35.62 -18.91 -7.42
C SER A 152 -36.31 -19.41 -6.14
N GLU A 153 -36.97 -20.56 -6.20
CA GLU A 153 -37.58 -21.23 -5.06
C GLU A 153 -36.53 -21.66 -4.01
N VAL A 154 -35.41 -22.27 -4.44
CA VAL A 154 -34.28 -22.61 -3.54
C VAL A 154 -33.71 -21.37 -2.84
N ILE A 155 -33.59 -20.24 -3.55
CA ILE A 155 -33.10 -18.97 -2.98
C ILE A 155 -34.10 -18.35 -2.00
N GLN A 156 -35.40 -18.56 -2.18
CA GLN A 156 -36.44 -18.07 -1.28
C GLN A 156 -36.59 -18.95 -0.02
N ASN A 157 -36.28 -20.24 -0.11
CA ASN A 157 -36.41 -21.19 1.00
C ASN A 157 -35.24 -21.08 2.00
N ARG A 158 -35.38 -20.20 2.99
CA ARG A 158 -34.38 -19.96 4.04
C ARG A 158 -34.10 -21.18 4.92
N ASP A 159 -35.10 -22.03 5.18
CA ASP A 159 -34.94 -23.19 6.06
C ASP A 159 -34.10 -24.28 5.40
N LEU A 160 -34.29 -24.49 4.09
CA LEU A 160 -33.44 -25.35 3.26
C LEU A 160 -31.98 -24.85 3.24
N ILE A 161 -31.76 -23.56 2.97
CA ILE A 161 -30.39 -22.97 2.97
C ILE A 161 -29.73 -23.06 4.35
N THR A 162 -30.48 -22.85 5.43
CA THR A 162 -29.97 -22.96 6.81
C THR A 162 -29.60 -24.40 7.14
N THR A 163 -30.47 -25.36 6.81
CA THR A 163 -30.22 -26.80 6.96
C THR A 163 -28.97 -27.25 6.19
N LEU A 164 -28.81 -26.80 4.93
CA LEU A 164 -27.62 -27.08 4.13
C LEU A 164 -26.34 -26.50 4.76
N LEU A 165 -26.39 -25.30 5.36
CA LEU A 165 -25.24 -24.67 6.05
C LEU A 165 -24.88 -25.39 7.35
N GLU A 166 -25.87 -25.89 8.09
CA GLU A 166 -25.67 -26.71 9.28
C GLU A 166 -25.06 -28.07 8.92
N THR A 167 -25.63 -28.76 7.93
CA THR A 167 -25.07 -30.02 7.38
C THR A 167 -23.66 -29.82 6.85
N PHE A 168 -23.35 -28.66 6.25
CA PHE A 168 -22.00 -28.35 5.78
C PHE A 168 -20.97 -28.14 6.90
N SER A 169 -21.44 -27.79 8.11
CA SER A 169 -20.60 -27.55 9.28
C SER A 169 -20.42 -28.79 10.16
N LYS A 170 -21.22 -29.85 9.95
CA LYS A 170 -21.09 -31.13 10.63
C LYS A 170 -19.91 -31.90 10.05
N ASP A 171 -19.06 -32.46 10.91
CA ASP A 171 -18.05 -33.44 10.48
C ASP A 171 -18.72 -34.81 10.30
N ILE A 172 -19.29 -35.02 9.11
CA ILE A 172 -20.03 -36.23 8.73
C ILE A 172 -19.06 -37.38 8.34
N GLY A 173 -17.74 -37.14 8.28
CA GLY A 173 -16.75 -38.10 7.79
C GLY A 173 -16.80 -38.37 6.28
N ASP A 174 -17.92 -38.18 5.59
CA ASP A 174 -18.01 -38.26 4.12
C ASP A 174 -17.63 -36.94 3.43
N GLY A 175 -16.37 -36.86 3.01
CA GLY A 175 -15.86 -35.76 2.20
C GLY A 175 -16.59 -35.54 0.86
N LYS A 176 -17.42 -36.47 0.38
CA LYS A 176 -18.27 -36.27 -0.81
C LYS A 176 -19.43 -35.33 -0.53
N ILE A 177 -20.10 -35.44 0.62
CA ILE A 177 -21.17 -34.51 1.04
C ILE A 177 -20.59 -33.10 1.18
N THR A 178 -19.46 -32.98 1.88
CA THR A 178 -18.74 -31.71 2.02
C THR A 178 -18.36 -31.10 0.66
N HIS A 179 -17.90 -31.93 -0.28
CA HIS A 179 -17.57 -31.46 -1.62
C HIS A 179 -18.80 -30.99 -2.41
N ALA A 180 -19.91 -31.74 -2.34
CA ALA A 180 -21.17 -31.39 -3.00
C ALA A 180 -21.75 -30.08 -2.45
N LEU A 181 -21.79 -29.92 -1.12
CA LEU A 181 -22.23 -28.68 -0.46
C LEU A 181 -21.35 -27.48 -0.83
N ALA A 182 -20.03 -27.63 -0.85
CA ALA A 182 -19.13 -26.57 -1.29
C ALA A 182 -19.39 -26.16 -2.75
N SER A 183 -19.65 -27.13 -3.65
CA SER A 183 -19.99 -26.86 -5.05
C SER A 183 -21.38 -26.22 -5.21
N LEU A 184 -22.34 -26.60 -4.38
CA LEU A 184 -23.69 -26.01 -4.30
C LEU A 184 -23.60 -24.54 -3.90
N PHE A 185 -22.95 -24.22 -2.77
CA PHE A 185 -22.78 -22.84 -2.32
C PHE A 185 -21.94 -22.00 -3.29
N HIS A 186 -20.95 -22.59 -3.97
CA HIS A 186 -20.23 -21.94 -5.06
C HIS A 186 -21.14 -21.60 -6.26
N SER A 187 -22.12 -22.44 -6.56
CA SER A 187 -23.06 -22.21 -7.66
C SER A 187 -24.09 -21.14 -7.31
N LEU A 188 -24.61 -21.14 -6.08
CA LEU A 188 -25.44 -20.05 -5.56
C LEU A 188 -24.66 -18.72 -5.50
N SER A 189 -23.38 -18.75 -5.15
CA SER A 189 -22.57 -17.54 -5.00
C SER A 189 -22.22 -16.83 -6.31
N GLN A 190 -22.62 -17.38 -7.47
CA GLN A 190 -22.57 -16.68 -8.75
C GLN A 190 -23.70 -15.66 -8.95
N GLN A 191 -24.69 -15.64 -8.05
CA GLN A 191 -25.81 -14.70 -8.07
C GLN A 191 -25.81 -13.81 -6.83
N GLN A 192 -26.21 -12.54 -6.98
CA GLN A 192 -26.27 -11.60 -5.87
C GLN A 192 -27.36 -11.98 -4.85
N GLU A 193 -28.47 -12.53 -5.32
CA GLU A 193 -29.58 -13.05 -4.52
C GLU A 193 -29.17 -14.32 -3.76
N GLY A 194 -28.46 -15.24 -4.43
CA GLY A 194 -27.90 -16.45 -3.83
C GLY A 194 -26.86 -16.15 -2.75
N LEU A 195 -25.96 -15.20 -3.03
CA LEU A 195 -25.05 -14.62 -2.03
C LEU A 195 -25.81 -14.01 -0.85
N ARG A 196 -26.89 -13.26 -1.12
CA ARG A 196 -27.66 -12.58 -0.07
C ARG A 196 -28.39 -13.55 0.86
N VAL A 197 -29.03 -14.61 0.35
CA VAL A 197 -29.68 -15.59 1.23
C VAL A 197 -28.65 -16.36 2.06
N ILE A 198 -27.50 -16.73 1.50
CA ILE A 198 -26.42 -17.36 2.27
C ILE A 198 -25.91 -16.41 3.37
N LEU A 199 -25.81 -15.09 3.12
CA LEU A 199 -25.44 -14.11 4.14
C LEU A 199 -26.47 -14.02 5.26
N ASP A 200 -27.74 -13.87 4.89
CA ASP A 200 -28.84 -13.72 5.85
C ASP A 200 -29.05 -14.98 6.71
N CYS A 201 -28.73 -16.17 6.18
CA CYS A 201 -28.66 -17.44 6.94
C CYS A 201 -27.34 -17.61 7.74
N GLY A 202 -26.48 -16.59 7.79
CA GLY A 202 -25.24 -16.58 8.55
C GLY A 202 -24.15 -17.49 7.97
N GLY A 203 -24.08 -17.64 6.66
CA GLY A 203 -23.21 -18.60 5.98
C GLY A 203 -21.71 -18.29 6.06
N ILE A 204 -21.29 -17.04 6.26
CA ILE A 204 -19.85 -16.69 6.30
C ILE A 204 -19.08 -17.46 7.39
N PRO A 205 -19.48 -17.47 8.69
CA PRO A 205 -18.85 -18.29 9.71
C PRO A 205 -18.75 -19.78 9.37
N ARG A 206 -19.79 -20.35 8.73
CA ARG A 206 -19.82 -21.76 8.30
C ARG A 206 -18.86 -22.02 7.13
N LEU A 207 -18.80 -21.13 6.14
CA LEU A 207 -17.80 -21.21 5.06
C LEU A 207 -16.37 -21.08 5.62
N VAL A 208 -16.17 -20.22 6.61
CA VAL A 208 -14.86 -19.98 7.25
C VAL A 208 -14.39 -21.17 8.12
N SER A 209 -15.26 -22.01 8.68
CA SER A 209 -14.82 -23.27 9.29
C SER A 209 -14.25 -24.26 8.26
N MET A 210 -14.81 -24.26 7.04
CA MET A 210 -14.47 -25.20 5.97
C MET A 210 -13.22 -24.83 5.14
N LEU A 211 -12.51 -23.77 5.51
CA LEU A 211 -11.23 -23.41 4.86
C LEU A 211 -10.12 -24.47 5.08
N ASN A 212 -10.23 -25.32 6.09
CA ASN A 212 -9.26 -26.40 6.34
C ASN A 212 -9.47 -27.64 5.43
N SER A 213 -10.55 -27.70 4.64
CA SER A 213 -10.90 -28.86 3.80
C SER A 213 -9.86 -29.21 2.70
N PRO A 214 -9.95 -30.41 2.07
CA PRO A 214 -9.10 -30.78 0.93
C PRO A 214 -9.19 -29.84 -0.28
N ASP A 215 -8.13 -29.80 -1.09
CA ASP A 215 -7.87 -28.79 -2.14
C ASP A 215 -9.04 -28.46 -3.08
N ARG A 216 -9.79 -29.47 -3.55
CA ARG A 216 -10.95 -29.23 -4.44
C ARG A 216 -12.10 -28.53 -3.72
N THR A 217 -12.34 -28.89 -2.46
CA THR A 217 -13.42 -28.34 -1.63
C THR A 217 -13.08 -26.94 -1.14
N VAL A 218 -11.86 -26.72 -0.63
CA VAL A 218 -11.42 -25.38 -0.20
C VAL A 218 -11.42 -24.38 -1.36
N SER A 219 -11.15 -24.80 -2.60
CA SER A 219 -11.21 -23.92 -3.77
C SER A 219 -12.61 -23.34 -3.98
N PHE A 220 -13.66 -24.16 -3.84
CA PHE A 220 -15.05 -23.67 -3.90
C PHE A 220 -15.39 -22.75 -2.73
N VAL A 221 -15.04 -23.13 -1.50
CA VAL A 221 -15.28 -22.32 -0.28
C VAL A 221 -14.59 -20.95 -0.38
N THR A 222 -13.32 -20.94 -0.77
CA THR A 222 -12.51 -19.74 -0.97
C THR A 222 -13.10 -18.84 -2.05
N THR A 223 -13.60 -19.42 -3.15
CA THR A 223 -14.27 -18.66 -4.23
C THR A 223 -15.59 -18.05 -3.75
N THR A 224 -16.38 -18.78 -2.97
CA THR A 224 -17.62 -18.26 -2.38
C THR A 224 -17.33 -17.07 -1.44
N LEU A 225 -16.35 -17.20 -0.54
CA LEU A 225 -15.93 -16.10 0.35
C LEU A 225 -15.30 -14.92 -0.41
N HIS A 226 -14.61 -15.17 -1.52
CA HIS A 226 -14.11 -14.14 -2.43
C HIS A 226 -15.25 -13.38 -3.13
N ASN A 227 -16.30 -14.08 -3.57
CA ASN A 227 -17.51 -13.47 -4.12
C ASN A 227 -18.24 -12.59 -3.08
N PHE A 228 -18.32 -13.04 -1.81
CA PHE A 228 -18.80 -12.21 -0.69
C PHE A 228 -18.01 -10.89 -0.57
N LEU A 229 -16.68 -10.96 -0.61
CA LEU A 229 -15.80 -9.79 -0.53
C LEU A 229 -15.92 -8.85 -1.76
N ILE A 230 -16.29 -9.36 -2.93
CA ILE A 230 -16.57 -8.52 -4.11
C ILE A 230 -17.90 -7.76 -3.94
N VAL A 231 -18.96 -8.47 -3.53
CA VAL A 231 -20.34 -7.95 -3.58
C VAL A 231 -20.69 -7.11 -2.35
N PHE A 232 -20.32 -7.55 -1.14
CA PHE A 232 -20.66 -6.85 0.11
C PHE A 232 -19.46 -6.22 0.84
N GLN A 233 -18.28 -6.23 0.22
CA GLN A 233 -17.11 -5.43 0.60
C GLN A 233 -16.79 -5.44 2.12
N ASP A 234 -17.09 -4.35 2.82
CA ASP A 234 -16.83 -4.18 4.24
C ASP A 234 -17.71 -5.06 5.13
N GLN A 235 -18.99 -5.27 4.79
CA GLN A 235 -19.86 -6.19 5.55
C GLN A 235 -19.25 -7.60 5.55
N ALA A 236 -18.91 -8.13 4.38
CA ALA A 236 -18.27 -9.44 4.25
C ALA A 236 -16.91 -9.48 4.97
N SER A 237 -16.08 -8.44 4.82
CA SER A 237 -14.78 -8.38 5.48
C SER A 237 -14.86 -8.27 7.01
N ASN A 238 -15.93 -7.67 7.55
CA ASN A 238 -16.18 -7.57 8.98
C ASN A 238 -16.66 -8.91 9.55
N GLU A 239 -17.49 -9.66 8.83
CA GLU A 239 -17.92 -11.00 9.26
C GLU A 239 -16.78 -12.03 9.19
N ILE A 240 -15.93 -11.98 8.15
CA ILE A 240 -14.74 -12.86 8.06
C ILE A 240 -13.71 -12.53 9.16
N GLU A 241 -13.55 -11.25 9.55
CA GLU A 241 -12.71 -10.85 10.70
C GLU A 241 -13.22 -11.45 12.01
N ARG A 242 -14.53 -11.35 12.29
CA ARG A 242 -15.16 -11.82 13.53
C ARG A 242 -15.10 -13.34 13.77
N CYS A 243 -14.75 -14.14 12.77
CA CYS A 243 -14.67 -15.61 12.87
C CYS A 243 -13.26 -16.16 12.57
N ASP A 244 -12.23 -15.35 12.85
CA ASP A 244 -10.80 -15.65 12.66
C ASP A 244 -10.43 -16.06 11.22
N GLY A 245 -11.25 -15.67 10.25
CA GLY A 245 -11.09 -16.08 8.86
C GLY A 245 -9.79 -15.59 8.25
N ILE A 246 -9.30 -14.42 8.66
CA ILE A 246 -8.02 -13.85 8.16
C ILE A 246 -6.86 -14.82 8.42
N GLN A 247 -6.75 -15.39 9.63
CA GLN A 247 -5.69 -16.35 9.95
C GLN A 247 -5.86 -17.65 9.15
N LYS A 248 -7.10 -18.10 8.91
CA LYS A 248 -7.35 -19.27 8.06
C LYS A 248 -6.99 -19.02 6.59
N PHE A 249 -7.24 -17.82 6.06
CA PHE A 249 -6.74 -17.41 4.74
C PHE A 249 -5.21 -17.36 4.69
N ILE A 250 -4.53 -16.87 5.74
CA ILE A 250 -3.05 -16.90 5.83
C ILE A 250 -2.55 -18.34 5.79
N ASN A 251 -3.15 -19.26 6.55
CA ASN A 251 -2.75 -20.67 6.56
C ASN A 251 -2.88 -21.34 5.18
N LEU A 252 -3.78 -20.86 4.30
CA LEU A 252 -3.89 -21.37 2.93
C LEU A 252 -2.74 -20.94 2.01
N LEU A 253 -1.94 -19.94 2.38
CA LEU A 253 -0.72 -19.59 1.65
C LEU A 253 0.34 -20.70 1.70
N GLU A 254 0.20 -21.66 2.62
CA GLU A 254 1.08 -22.83 2.69
C GLU A 254 0.85 -23.86 1.55
N ARG A 255 -0.30 -23.82 0.85
CA ARG A 255 -0.65 -24.84 -0.15
C ARG A 255 0.03 -24.61 -1.52
N PRO A 256 0.57 -25.64 -2.19
CA PRO A 256 1.27 -25.53 -3.47
C PRO A 256 0.31 -25.46 -4.67
N ASN A 257 -0.58 -24.48 -4.70
CA ASN A 257 -1.59 -24.32 -5.77
C ASN A 257 -1.75 -22.85 -6.16
N ASP A 258 -1.01 -22.40 -7.17
CA ASP A 258 -0.99 -20.99 -7.61
C ASP A 258 -2.37 -20.38 -7.90
N LYS A 259 -3.35 -21.19 -8.36
CA LYS A 259 -4.73 -20.71 -8.61
C LYS A 259 -5.45 -20.42 -7.30
N LEU A 260 -5.34 -21.31 -6.32
CA LEU A 260 -5.89 -21.11 -4.98
C LEU A 260 -5.18 -19.94 -4.28
N LEU A 261 -3.85 -19.89 -4.34
CA LEU A 261 -3.03 -18.80 -3.79
C LEU A 261 -3.43 -17.45 -4.40
N THR A 262 -3.79 -17.40 -5.68
CA THR A 262 -4.26 -16.16 -6.34
C THR A 262 -5.58 -15.67 -5.74
N LEU A 263 -6.53 -16.58 -5.47
CA LEU A 263 -7.80 -16.25 -4.81
C LEU A 263 -7.58 -15.83 -3.35
N VAL A 264 -6.74 -16.57 -2.61
CA VAL A 264 -6.38 -16.26 -1.22
C VAL A 264 -5.75 -14.88 -1.11
N ALA A 265 -4.74 -14.57 -1.93
CA ALA A 265 -4.08 -13.27 -1.93
C ALA A 265 -5.02 -12.12 -2.35
N ASP A 266 -5.96 -12.35 -3.28
CA ASP A 266 -6.93 -11.33 -3.71
C ASP A 266 -8.07 -11.12 -2.69
N SER A 267 -8.39 -12.15 -1.89
CA SER A 267 -9.27 -12.04 -0.72
C SER A 267 -8.60 -11.29 0.43
N LEU A 268 -7.32 -11.57 0.74
CA LEU A 268 -6.52 -10.83 1.72
C LEU A 268 -6.35 -9.36 1.31
N LEU A 269 -6.13 -9.09 0.03
CA LEU A 269 -6.15 -7.74 -0.55
C LEU A 269 -7.48 -7.02 -0.29
N LYS A 270 -8.62 -7.63 -0.64
CA LYS A 270 -9.95 -7.06 -0.37
C LYS A 270 -10.18 -6.79 1.11
N MET A 271 -9.91 -7.77 1.98
CA MET A 271 -10.07 -7.59 3.42
C MET A 271 -9.21 -6.44 3.96
N SER A 272 -7.94 -6.34 3.54
CA SER A 272 -7.06 -5.22 3.93
C SER A 272 -7.45 -3.86 3.33
N THR A 273 -8.30 -3.84 2.29
CA THR A 273 -8.81 -2.62 1.64
C THR A 273 -10.10 -2.15 2.30
N TYR A 274 -11.00 -3.07 2.66
CA TYR A 274 -12.33 -2.75 3.22
C TYR A 274 -12.36 -2.68 4.75
N ASN A 275 -11.45 -3.36 5.46
CA ASN A 275 -11.42 -3.40 6.92
C ASN A 275 -10.03 -3.02 7.46
N ILE A 276 -9.99 -1.89 8.20
CA ILE A 276 -8.77 -1.37 8.81
C ILE A 276 -8.16 -2.31 9.85
N LYS A 277 -8.98 -3.09 10.58
CA LYS A 277 -8.45 -4.11 11.50
C LYS A 277 -7.76 -5.22 10.73
N SER A 278 -8.33 -5.68 9.61
CA SER A 278 -7.70 -6.68 8.75
C SER A 278 -6.38 -6.18 8.18
N LYS A 279 -6.31 -4.90 7.79
CA LYS A 279 -5.05 -4.26 7.37
C LYS A 279 -4.01 -4.30 8.49
N ILE A 280 -4.36 -3.82 9.69
CA ILE A 280 -3.44 -3.77 10.84
C ILE A 280 -3.02 -5.18 11.27
N PHE A 281 -3.93 -6.15 11.27
CA PHE A 281 -3.61 -7.55 11.57
C PHE A 281 -2.57 -8.11 10.60
N LEU A 282 -2.76 -7.92 9.28
CA LEU A 282 -1.84 -8.40 8.25
C LEU A 282 -0.49 -7.68 8.29
N GLN A 283 -0.46 -6.39 8.61
CA GLN A 283 0.78 -5.62 8.78
C GLN A 283 1.62 -6.09 9.99
N ASN A 284 0.97 -6.62 11.03
CA ASN A 284 1.65 -7.12 12.24
C ASN A 284 1.86 -8.65 12.25
N ASN A 285 1.49 -9.36 11.17
CA ASN A 285 1.61 -10.82 11.09
C ASN A 285 2.89 -11.21 10.34
N GLU A 286 3.95 -11.48 11.11
CA GLU A 286 5.28 -11.83 10.57
C GLU A 286 5.25 -13.06 9.66
N GLN A 287 4.58 -14.15 10.07
CA GLN A 287 4.46 -15.38 9.28
C GLN A 287 3.85 -15.10 7.89
N PHE A 288 2.79 -14.31 7.85
CA PHE A 288 2.15 -13.88 6.61
C PHE A 288 3.11 -13.07 5.73
N ILE A 289 3.84 -12.10 6.29
CA ILE A 289 4.79 -11.26 5.54
C ILE A 289 5.90 -12.12 4.92
N GLN A 290 6.52 -12.99 5.73
CA GLN A 290 7.55 -13.91 5.27
C GLN A 290 7.04 -14.83 4.16
N ARG A 291 5.85 -15.44 4.36
CA ARG A 291 5.27 -16.36 3.38
C ARG A 291 4.87 -15.66 2.08
N LEU A 292 4.29 -14.46 2.17
CA LEU A 292 3.89 -13.66 1.01
C LEU A 292 5.10 -13.31 0.13
N LEU A 293 6.22 -12.91 0.75
CA LEU A 293 7.45 -12.57 0.03
C LEU A 293 8.18 -13.80 -0.52
N TYR A 294 8.17 -14.93 0.20
CA TYR A 294 8.66 -16.20 -0.33
C TYR A 294 7.91 -16.63 -1.60
N ILE A 295 6.57 -16.57 -1.60
CA ILE A 295 5.76 -16.88 -2.79
C ILE A 295 6.05 -15.89 -3.92
N PHE A 296 6.20 -14.61 -3.59
CA PHE A 296 6.51 -13.57 -4.58
C PHE A 296 7.89 -13.77 -5.23
N ASP A 297 8.90 -14.23 -4.48
CA ASP A 297 10.24 -14.46 -5.02
C ASP A 297 10.36 -15.74 -5.88
N THR A 298 9.57 -16.77 -5.55
CA THR A 298 9.70 -18.12 -6.12
C THR A 298 8.68 -18.46 -7.21
N SER A 299 7.44 -17.97 -7.14
CA SER A 299 6.39 -18.31 -8.10
C SER A 299 6.68 -17.75 -9.50
N GLN A 300 6.27 -18.50 -10.52
CA GLN A 300 6.31 -18.09 -11.94
C GLN A 300 4.90 -17.77 -12.49
N TYR A 301 3.86 -17.79 -11.65
CA TYR A 301 2.49 -17.59 -12.10
C TYR A 301 2.12 -16.10 -12.10
N ASP A 302 2.15 -15.48 -13.28
CA ASP A 302 1.92 -14.03 -13.49
C ASP A 302 0.68 -13.47 -12.76
N LYS A 303 -0.42 -14.23 -12.70
CA LYS A 303 -1.65 -13.78 -12.02
C LYS A 303 -1.46 -13.72 -10.49
N LEU A 304 -0.75 -14.67 -9.90
CA LEU A 304 -0.42 -14.66 -8.48
C LEU A 304 0.56 -13.53 -8.16
N LEU A 305 1.64 -13.39 -8.95
CA LEU A 305 2.60 -12.32 -8.78
C LEU A 305 1.95 -10.93 -8.91
N LEU A 306 1.06 -10.74 -9.88
CA LEU A 306 0.31 -9.49 -10.03
C LEU A 306 -0.60 -9.22 -8.82
N THR A 307 -1.30 -10.23 -8.31
CA THR A 307 -2.17 -10.09 -7.13
C THR A 307 -1.36 -9.78 -5.87
N ILE A 308 -0.31 -10.55 -5.57
CA ILE A 308 0.59 -10.30 -4.42
C ILE A 308 1.20 -8.91 -4.52
N SER A 309 1.63 -8.48 -5.71
CA SER A 309 2.23 -7.15 -5.88
C SER A 309 1.30 -6.02 -5.41
N LYS A 310 -0.03 -6.14 -5.56
CA LYS A 310 -0.98 -5.12 -5.07
C LYS A 310 -1.09 -5.07 -3.55
N LEU A 311 -0.79 -6.19 -2.87
CA LEU A 311 -0.84 -6.31 -1.42
C LEU A 311 0.42 -5.69 -0.78
N LEU A 312 1.58 -5.80 -1.43
CA LEU A 312 2.86 -5.30 -0.93
C LEU A 312 2.86 -3.79 -0.54
N PRO A 313 2.26 -2.84 -1.31
CA PRO A 313 2.10 -1.45 -0.88
C PRO A 313 1.28 -1.27 0.41
N ILE A 314 0.24 -2.09 0.60
CA ILE A 314 -0.62 -2.02 1.80
C ILE A 314 0.14 -2.54 3.02
N ILE A 315 0.89 -3.63 2.86
CA ILE A 315 1.69 -4.21 3.96
C ILE A 315 2.86 -3.30 4.33
N SER A 316 3.63 -2.83 3.35
CA SER A 316 4.77 -1.93 3.58
C SER A 316 4.40 -0.56 4.15
N SER A 317 3.13 -0.12 4.05
CA SER A 317 2.62 1.05 4.78
C SER A 317 2.35 0.77 6.27
N GLY A 318 2.93 -0.30 6.83
CA GLY A 318 2.81 -0.71 8.23
C GLY A 318 3.71 0.10 9.15
N ASN A 319 3.83 -0.39 10.39
CA ASN A 319 4.69 0.22 11.41
C ASN A 319 6.17 -0.13 11.16
N GLU A 320 7.04 0.42 11.99
CA GLU A 320 8.48 0.22 11.88
C GLU A 320 8.91 -1.25 12.04
N LEU A 321 8.14 -2.08 12.77
CA LEU A 321 8.37 -3.54 12.86
C LEU A 321 8.09 -4.23 11.52
N THR A 322 6.97 -3.91 10.86
CA THR A 322 6.62 -4.44 9.53
C THR A 322 7.74 -4.19 8.52
N LYS A 323 8.30 -2.98 8.53
CA LYS A 323 9.40 -2.58 7.63
C LYS A 323 10.69 -3.36 7.94
N HIS A 324 11.05 -3.49 9.22
CA HIS A 324 12.22 -4.25 9.64
C HIS A 324 12.14 -5.72 9.19
N ILE A 325 10.98 -6.38 9.35
CA ILE A 325 10.77 -7.76 8.89
C ILE A 325 11.01 -7.88 7.38
N ILE A 326 10.44 -6.97 6.57
CA ILE A 326 10.62 -6.96 5.11
C ILE A 326 12.09 -6.78 4.72
N LEU A 327 12.85 -5.93 5.44
CA LEU A 327 14.28 -5.72 5.17
C LEU A 327 15.13 -6.94 5.60
N GLN A 328 14.83 -7.55 6.75
CA GLN A 328 15.55 -8.73 7.26
C GLN A 328 15.48 -9.95 6.33
N ILE A 329 14.38 -10.12 5.59
CA ILE A 329 14.19 -11.21 4.61
C ILE A 329 14.60 -10.81 3.19
N ASN A 330 15.54 -9.87 3.05
CA ASN A 330 16.09 -9.39 1.78
C ASN A 330 15.03 -8.82 0.81
N GLY A 331 13.96 -8.22 1.33
CA GLY A 331 12.84 -7.70 0.52
C GLY A 331 13.28 -6.75 -0.59
N LEU A 332 14.26 -5.87 -0.35
CA LEU A 332 14.81 -4.99 -1.38
C LEU A 332 15.34 -5.76 -2.61
N ASN A 333 16.10 -6.83 -2.40
CA ASN A 333 16.69 -7.62 -3.48
C ASN A 333 15.62 -8.43 -4.22
N ILE A 334 14.59 -8.91 -3.52
CA ILE A 334 13.40 -9.53 -4.13
C ILE A 334 12.69 -8.53 -5.05
N PHE A 335 12.43 -7.31 -4.57
CA PHE A 335 11.77 -6.27 -5.36
C PHE A 335 12.63 -5.81 -6.54
N GLU A 336 13.96 -5.71 -6.36
CA GLU A 336 14.90 -5.36 -7.42
C GLU A 336 14.94 -6.42 -8.53
N LYS A 337 15.02 -7.70 -8.16
CA LYS A 337 14.91 -8.85 -9.09
C LYS A 337 13.66 -8.70 -9.95
N HIS A 338 12.50 -8.42 -9.34
CA HIS A 338 11.26 -8.18 -10.08
C HIS A 338 11.30 -6.92 -10.96
N LEU A 339 11.95 -5.82 -10.55
CA LEU A 339 12.15 -4.65 -11.43
C LEU A 339 12.99 -4.95 -12.68
N ARG A 340 13.87 -5.96 -12.61
CA ARG A 340 14.73 -6.38 -13.72
C ARG A 340 14.07 -7.43 -14.61
N THR A 341 13.32 -8.39 -14.04
CA THR A 341 12.79 -9.55 -14.79
C THR A 341 11.36 -9.37 -15.30
N THR A 342 10.47 -8.67 -14.59
CA THR A 342 9.05 -8.66 -14.96
C THR A 342 8.75 -7.71 -16.13
N ARG A 343 7.92 -8.19 -17.06
CA ARG A 343 7.34 -7.36 -18.13
C ARG A 343 6.13 -6.54 -17.64
N SER A 344 5.57 -6.88 -16.48
CA SER A 344 4.37 -6.23 -15.95
C SER A 344 4.67 -4.87 -15.34
N ILE A 345 4.27 -3.80 -16.02
CA ILE A 345 4.38 -2.41 -15.54
C ILE A 345 3.74 -2.26 -14.14
N ARG A 346 2.60 -2.94 -13.91
CA ARG A 346 1.88 -2.94 -12.62
C ARG A 346 2.72 -3.56 -11.50
N ILE A 347 3.40 -4.69 -11.74
CA ILE A 347 4.29 -5.31 -10.74
C ILE A 347 5.47 -4.38 -10.46
N ARG A 348 6.11 -3.81 -11.51
CA ARG A 348 7.23 -2.87 -11.33
C ARG A 348 6.83 -1.66 -10.47
N HIS A 349 5.70 -1.03 -10.77
CA HIS A 349 5.21 0.13 -10.03
C HIS A 349 4.88 -0.21 -8.57
N ASN A 350 4.21 -1.34 -8.32
CA ASN A 350 3.93 -1.81 -6.97
C ASN A 350 5.21 -2.12 -6.16
N CYS A 351 6.23 -2.70 -6.79
CA CYS A 351 7.54 -2.92 -6.17
C CYS A 351 8.21 -1.60 -5.79
N LEU A 352 8.15 -0.58 -6.68
CA LEU A 352 8.68 0.75 -6.39
C LEU A 352 7.96 1.45 -5.24
N ILE A 353 6.62 1.39 -5.16
CA ILE A 353 5.89 1.92 -4.00
C ILE A 353 6.31 1.20 -2.71
N THR A 354 6.40 -0.13 -2.77
CA THR A 354 6.79 -0.96 -1.61
C THR A 354 8.19 -0.62 -1.12
N MET A 355 9.17 -0.49 -2.03
CA MET A 355 10.53 -0.05 -1.70
C MET A 355 10.55 1.37 -1.12
N ARG A 356 9.76 2.31 -1.67
CA ARG A 356 9.67 3.68 -1.14
C ARG A 356 9.16 3.71 0.30
N ASN A 357 8.19 2.86 0.64
CA ASN A 357 7.60 2.79 1.97
C ASN A 357 8.57 2.24 3.04
N ILE A 358 9.53 1.38 2.66
CA ILE A 358 10.51 0.78 3.58
C ILE A 358 11.90 1.43 3.54
N SER A 359 12.21 2.22 2.50
CA SER A 359 13.56 2.77 2.28
C SER A 359 14.03 3.71 3.37
N ASN A 360 13.13 4.29 4.18
CA ASN A 360 13.47 5.15 5.32
C ASN A 360 14.24 4.39 6.42
N GLN A 361 14.11 3.07 6.50
CA GLN A 361 14.90 2.21 7.39
C GLN A 361 16.12 1.57 6.71
N ALA A 362 16.16 1.58 5.38
CA ALA A 362 17.24 0.98 4.60
C ALA A 362 18.45 1.91 4.39
N THR A 363 18.46 3.09 5.02
CA THR A 363 19.49 4.12 4.85
C THR A 363 20.90 3.58 5.09
N ARG A 364 21.08 2.65 6.05
CA ARG A 364 22.36 2.05 6.44
C ARG A 364 22.56 0.61 5.93
N MET A 365 21.78 0.17 4.95
CA MET A 365 22.01 -1.11 4.30
C MET A 365 23.17 -1.02 3.30
N ASN A 366 24.01 -2.06 3.30
CA ASN A 366 25.05 -2.29 2.30
C ASN A 366 24.50 -3.24 1.21
N ASP A 367 25.32 -3.54 0.21
CA ASP A 367 25.05 -4.54 -0.85
C ASP A 367 23.80 -4.24 -1.71
N ILE A 368 23.41 -2.96 -1.77
CA ILE A 368 22.28 -2.44 -2.58
C ILE A 368 22.75 -1.74 -3.87
N ASP A 369 23.99 -1.96 -4.29
CA ASP A 369 24.62 -1.35 -5.47
C ASP A 369 23.80 -1.58 -6.75
N SER A 370 23.39 -2.84 -6.97
CA SER A 370 22.55 -3.24 -8.10
C SER A 370 21.15 -2.59 -8.05
N LEU A 371 20.61 -2.32 -6.86
CA LEU A 371 19.37 -1.57 -6.72
C LEU A 371 19.58 -0.09 -7.05
N LEU A 372 20.67 0.53 -6.60
CA LEU A 372 21.00 1.93 -6.93
C LEU A 372 21.21 2.12 -8.45
N GLU A 373 21.91 1.22 -9.13
CA GLU A 373 21.99 1.18 -10.59
C GLU A 373 20.61 1.18 -11.23
N LYS A 374 19.72 0.29 -10.77
CA LYS A 374 18.38 0.15 -11.34
C LYS A 374 17.50 1.38 -11.10
N LEU A 375 17.63 2.01 -9.93
CA LEU A 375 16.90 3.23 -9.58
C LEU A 375 17.38 4.44 -10.41
N VAL A 376 18.70 4.62 -10.58
CA VAL A 376 19.27 5.65 -11.45
C VAL A 376 18.86 5.43 -12.90
N ALA A 377 18.87 4.19 -13.39
CA ALA A 377 18.39 3.87 -14.74
C ALA A 377 16.90 4.18 -14.92
N ILE A 378 16.07 4.05 -13.89
CA ILE A 378 14.65 4.46 -13.93
C ILE A 378 14.51 5.98 -14.06
N LEU A 379 15.41 6.78 -13.46
CA LEU A 379 15.40 8.24 -13.64
C LEU A 379 15.57 8.67 -15.11
N LEU A 380 16.22 7.86 -15.95
CA LEU A 380 16.39 8.15 -17.38
C LEU A 380 15.13 7.87 -18.22
N THR A 381 14.08 7.29 -17.64
CA THR A 381 12.84 6.97 -18.35
C THR A 381 11.83 8.12 -18.34
N ASP A 382 10.82 8.01 -19.21
CA ASP A 382 9.68 8.94 -19.31
C ASP A 382 8.47 8.53 -18.44
N ASP A 383 8.53 7.37 -17.78
CA ASP A 383 7.50 6.91 -16.84
C ASP A 383 7.57 7.72 -15.54
N GLN A 384 6.90 8.88 -15.53
CA GLN A 384 6.87 9.82 -14.40
C GLN A 384 6.52 9.14 -13.07
N GLN A 385 5.63 8.14 -13.07
CA GLN A 385 5.24 7.44 -11.84
C GLN A 385 6.37 6.57 -11.29
N SER A 386 7.10 5.87 -12.17
CA SER A 386 8.31 5.15 -11.78
C SER A 386 9.45 6.10 -11.37
N VAL A 387 9.62 7.24 -12.04
CA VAL A 387 10.62 8.26 -11.70
C VAL A 387 10.35 8.85 -10.31
N ILE A 388 9.13 9.26 -10.00
CA ILE A 388 8.75 9.81 -8.69
C ILE A 388 9.01 8.79 -7.57
N CYS A 389 8.67 7.52 -7.78
CA CYS A 389 8.95 6.49 -6.79
C CYS A 389 10.46 6.24 -6.63
N SER A 390 11.23 6.22 -7.74
CA SER A 390 12.69 6.08 -7.69
C SER A 390 13.35 7.22 -6.93
N LEU A 391 12.96 8.48 -7.20
CA LEU A 391 13.41 9.65 -6.46
C LEU A 391 13.11 9.53 -4.95
N GLY A 392 11.91 9.12 -4.58
CA GLY A 392 11.55 8.90 -3.16
C GLY A 392 12.40 7.83 -2.47
N ILE A 393 12.77 6.75 -3.18
CA ILE A 393 13.68 5.72 -2.67
C ILE A 393 15.10 6.29 -2.53
N LEU A 394 15.62 6.91 -3.58
CA LEU A 394 16.98 7.48 -3.64
C LEU A 394 17.19 8.59 -2.60
N ASN A 395 16.17 9.41 -2.30
CA ASN A 395 16.24 10.44 -1.26
C ASN A 395 16.55 9.85 0.12
N ASN A 396 15.95 8.70 0.44
CA ASN A 396 16.24 7.97 1.67
C ASN A 396 17.59 7.23 1.57
N LEU A 397 17.85 6.47 0.49
CA LEU A 397 19.09 5.69 0.38
C LEU A 397 20.38 6.54 0.31
N THR A 398 20.30 7.79 -0.14
CA THR A 398 21.43 8.75 -0.11
C THR A 398 21.55 9.54 1.19
N ALA A 399 20.53 9.51 2.06
CA ALA A 399 20.59 10.15 3.36
C ALA A 399 21.49 9.35 4.30
N ASP A 400 22.54 10.00 4.82
CA ASP A 400 23.46 9.46 5.83
C ASP A 400 24.22 8.17 5.43
N ASN A 401 24.44 7.93 4.13
CA ASN A 401 25.21 6.78 3.64
C ASN A 401 26.27 7.19 2.60
N GLU A 402 27.55 7.07 2.97
CA GLU A 402 28.67 7.55 2.16
C GLU A 402 28.92 6.69 0.91
N THR A 403 28.77 5.37 1.05
CA THR A 403 28.87 4.40 -0.06
C THR A 403 27.83 4.67 -1.13
N ASN A 404 26.56 4.81 -0.72
CA ASN A 404 25.44 5.05 -1.64
C ASN A 404 25.56 6.39 -2.38
N LYS A 405 25.98 7.46 -1.68
CA LYS A 405 26.24 8.76 -2.32
C LYS A 405 27.37 8.65 -3.36
N SER A 406 28.49 8.03 -3.01
CA SER A 406 29.62 7.86 -3.92
C SER A 406 29.25 7.00 -5.13
N LEU A 407 28.49 5.91 -4.95
CA LEU A 407 27.99 5.13 -6.08
C LEU A 407 27.01 5.94 -6.94
N PHE A 408 26.10 6.72 -6.35
CA PHE A 408 25.17 7.58 -7.08
C PHE A 408 25.90 8.61 -7.99
N VAL A 409 27.03 9.15 -7.54
CA VAL A 409 27.89 10.01 -8.37
C VAL A 409 28.52 9.23 -9.53
N LYS A 410 29.13 8.07 -9.26
CA LYS A 410 29.73 7.18 -10.29
C LYS A 410 28.72 6.76 -11.37
N LEU A 411 27.46 6.60 -11.01
CA LEU A 411 26.36 6.26 -11.91
C LEU A 411 25.81 7.44 -12.73
N ASN A 412 26.49 8.59 -12.73
CA ASN A 412 26.04 9.85 -13.34
C ASN A 412 24.70 10.40 -12.77
N GLY A 413 24.28 9.94 -11.59
CA GLY A 413 23.01 10.32 -10.98
C GLY A 413 22.87 11.83 -10.78
N VAL A 414 23.96 12.53 -10.45
CA VAL A 414 23.98 14.00 -10.30
C VAL A 414 23.63 14.70 -11.62
N GLN A 415 24.25 14.29 -12.74
CA GLN A 415 23.97 14.84 -14.07
C GLN A 415 22.52 14.54 -14.49
N THR A 416 22.03 13.33 -14.23
CA THR A 416 20.63 12.94 -14.50
C THR A 416 19.64 13.76 -13.70
N LEU A 417 19.89 14.01 -12.41
CA LEU A 417 19.04 14.88 -11.59
C LEU A 417 19.07 16.32 -12.06
N MET A 418 20.22 16.86 -12.46
CA MET A 418 20.30 18.21 -13.01
C MET A 418 19.49 18.35 -14.29
N GLN A 419 19.57 17.37 -15.20
CA GLN A 419 18.73 17.34 -16.42
C GLN A 419 17.24 17.29 -16.08
N LYS A 420 16.81 16.40 -15.17
CA LYS A 420 15.41 16.32 -14.75
C LYS A 420 14.94 17.59 -14.03
N LEU A 421 15.78 18.25 -13.23
CA LEU A 421 15.47 19.54 -12.60
C LEU A 421 15.26 20.63 -13.66
N MET A 422 16.14 20.72 -14.67
CA MET A 422 16.02 21.70 -15.75
C MET A 422 14.78 21.47 -16.61
N MET A 423 14.43 20.21 -16.90
CA MET A 423 13.22 19.86 -17.66
C MET A 423 11.90 20.11 -16.90
N ASN A 424 11.95 20.19 -15.57
CA ASN A 424 10.78 20.35 -14.70
C ASN A 424 10.90 21.57 -13.78
N ALA A 425 11.66 22.60 -14.18
CA ALA A 425 12.01 23.74 -13.32
C ALA A 425 10.80 24.59 -12.89
N ASP A 426 9.75 24.60 -13.72
CA ASP A 426 8.47 25.24 -13.46
C ASP A 426 7.35 24.18 -13.22
N GLY A 427 7.74 22.97 -12.80
CA GLY A 427 6.89 21.79 -12.61
C GLY A 427 6.40 21.58 -11.16
N ASN A 428 6.11 20.33 -10.80
CA ASN A 428 5.60 20.00 -9.45
C ASN A 428 6.64 20.29 -8.36
N ASP A 429 6.25 21.10 -7.37
CA ASP A 429 7.08 21.47 -6.24
C ASP A 429 7.56 20.26 -5.42
N ASP A 430 6.71 19.24 -5.19
CA ASP A 430 7.10 18.00 -4.49
C ASP A 430 8.25 17.27 -5.22
N PHE A 431 8.24 17.32 -6.56
CA PHE A 431 9.29 16.72 -7.39
C PHE A 431 10.59 17.51 -7.28
N ILE A 432 10.50 18.84 -7.37
CA ILE A 432 11.66 19.75 -7.24
C ILE A 432 12.31 19.59 -5.86
N GLU A 433 11.52 19.54 -4.79
CA GLU A 433 12.00 19.35 -3.41
C GLU A 433 12.84 18.08 -3.27
N VAL A 434 12.32 16.93 -3.73
CA VAL A 434 13.02 15.65 -3.60
C VAL A 434 14.31 15.63 -4.42
N VAL A 435 14.31 16.18 -5.64
CA VAL A 435 15.52 16.31 -6.47
C VAL A 435 16.58 17.17 -5.77
N LEU A 436 16.19 18.33 -5.22
CA LEU A 436 17.10 19.20 -4.45
C LEU A 436 17.62 18.52 -3.18
N CYS A 437 16.80 17.72 -2.50
CA CYS A 437 17.23 16.97 -1.32
C CYS A 437 18.29 15.91 -1.66
N ILE A 438 18.11 15.12 -2.72
CA ILE A 438 19.15 14.17 -3.16
C ILE A 438 20.43 14.91 -3.56
N LEU A 439 20.33 15.98 -4.36
CA LEU A 439 21.48 16.80 -4.74
C LEU A 439 22.22 17.37 -3.50
N ARG A 440 21.48 17.78 -2.46
CA ARG A 440 22.05 18.20 -1.18
C ARG A 440 22.74 17.04 -0.44
N HIS A 441 22.19 15.82 -0.48
CA HIS A 441 22.81 14.66 0.18
C HIS A 441 24.13 14.24 -0.49
N VAL A 442 24.17 14.22 -1.82
CA VAL A 442 25.34 13.78 -2.62
C VAL A 442 26.37 14.90 -2.90
N THR A 443 26.25 16.05 -2.23
CA THR A 443 27.23 17.14 -2.29
C THR A 443 27.94 17.37 -0.95
N ALA A 444 27.83 16.43 0.00
CA ALA A 444 28.53 16.49 1.28
C ALA A 444 28.67 15.12 1.98
N ARG A 445 29.79 14.92 2.70
CA ARG A 445 30.12 13.76 3.54
C ARG A 445 30.15 12.45 2.73
N HIS A 446 31.10 12.36 1.81
CA HIS A 446 31.59 11.15 1.12
C HIS A 446 32.72 11.53 0.14
N ASP A 447 33.55 10.57 -0.28
CA ASP A 447 34.76 10.82 -1.09
C ASP A 447 34.54 11.63 -2.38
N LEU A 448 33.41 11.44 -3.07
CA LEU A 448 33.12 12.05 -4.36
C LEU A 448 32.32 13.37 -4.26
N GLU A 449 32.21 13.97 -3.08
CA GLU A 449 31.44 15.20 -2.87
C GLU A 449 31.93 16.37 -3.76
N ASN A 450 33.23 16.47 -4.02
CA ASN A 450 33.81 17.51 -4.86
C ASN A 450 33.48 17.31 -6.34
N GLU A 451 33.48 16.05 -6.80
CA GLU A 451 33.09 15.70 -8.16
C GLU A 451 31.60 16.01 -8.39
N ALA A 452 30.72 15.67 -7.45
CA ALA A 452 29.31 16.00 -7.51
C ALA A 452 29.05 17.52 -7.63
N ARG A 453 29.75 18.33 -6.82
CA ARG A 453 29.67 19.79 -6.89
C ARG A 453 30.14 20.32 -8.25
N GLU A 454 31.24 19.79 -8.78
CA GLU A 454 31.78 20.17 -10.08
C GLU A 454 30.90 19.71 -11.26
N ILE A 455 30.21 18.58 -11.15
CA ILE A 455 29.17 18.17 -12.13
C ILE A 455 28.07 19.24 -12.17
N ILE A 456 27.47 19.61 -11.02
CA ILE A 456 26.42 20.64 -10.95
C ILE A 456 26.87 21.98 -11.58
N ARG A 457 28.13 22.37 -11.34
CA ARG A 457 28.73 23.57 -11.96
C ARG A 457 28.78 23.43 -13.49
N LYS A 458 29.23 22.28 -14.00
CA LYS A 458 29.35 21.98 -15.45
C LYS A 458 28.01 21.79 -16.15
N SER A 459 26.96 21.34 -15.44
CA SER A 459 25.58 21.24 -15.97
C SER A 459 24.87 22.59 -16.17
N TYR A 460 25.56 23.73 -15.98
CA TYR A 460 24.95 25.06 -15.83
C TYR A 460 23.88 25.11 -14.71
N GLY A 461 24.05 24.28 -13.68
CA GLY A 461 23.05 24.10 -12.62
C GLY A 461 22.91 25.29 -11.67
N ILE A 462 24.00 26.03 -11.44
CA ILE A 462 24.08 27.09 -10.42
C ILE A 462 22.97 28.15 -10.59
N GLY A 463 22.83 28.72 -11.80
CA GLY A 463 21.81 29.74 -12.07
C GLY A 463 20.38 29.21 -11.94
N ASN A 464 20.15 27.95 -12.34
CA ASN A 464 18.85 27.28 -12.21
C ASN A 464 18.48 27.05 -10.74
N ILE A 465 19.41 26.59 -9.90
CA ILE A 465 19.22 26.41 -8.46
C ILE A 465 18.91 27.76 -7.78
N ILE A 466 19.61 28.84 -8.15
CA ILE A 466 19.35 30.18 -7.59
C ILE A 466 18.00 30.75 -8.06
N LYS A 467 17.52 30.42 -9.28
CA LYS A 467 16.19 30.82 -9.77
C LYS A 467 15.09 30.35 -8.81
N LEU A 468 15.24 29.18 -8.18
CA LEU A 468 14.27 28.60 -7.24
C LEU A 468 14.13 29.37 -5.91
N LEU A 469 14.99 30.36 -5.63
CA LEU A 469 14.83 31.28 -4.50
C LEU A 469 13.94 32.50 -4.82
N ARG A 470 13.54 32.72 -6.08
CA ARG A 470 12.80 33.92 -6.51
C ARG A 470 11.29 33.74 -6.32
N ASP A 471 10.62 34.80 -5.87
CA ASP A 471 9.17 34.99 -5.94
C ASP A 471 8.30 33.87 -5.30
N LYS A 472 8.92 33.04 -4.45
CA LYS A 472 8.30 31.94 -3.72
C LYS A 472 7.69 32.43 -2.40
N ASN A 473 6.38 32.23 -2.21
CA ASN A 473 5.73 32.42 -0.91
C ASN A 473 6.33 31.44 0.12
N ILE A 474 6.94 31.97 1.18
CA ILE A 474 7.68 31.19 2.20
C ILE A 474 6.79 30.12 2.85
N LYS A 475 5.49 30.39 3.06
CA LYS A 475 4.57 29.47 3.75
C LYS A 475 4.19 28.27 2.90
N GLU A 476 4.10 28.46 1.58
CA GLU A 476 3.74 27.43 0.60
C GLU A 476 4.97 26.60 0.18
N HIS A 477 6.12 27.25 0.03
CA HIS A 477 7.32 26.66 -0.60
C HIS A 477 8.46 26.38 0.39
N TRP A 478 8.12 26.26 1.66
CA TRP A 478 9.05 26.13 2.78
C TRP A 478 10.14 25.06 2.56
N GLU A 479 9.77 23.83 2.20
CA GLU A 479 10.75 22.73 2.04
C GLU A 479 11.65 22.91 0.82
N ILE A 480 11.16 23.48 -0.29
CA ILE A 480 12.00 23.83 -1.46
C ILE A 480 13.02 24.90 -1.09
N LEU A 481 12.62 25.95 -0.38
CA LEU A 481 13.56 26.99 0.05
C LEU A 481 14.64 26.39 0.97
N LYS A 482 14.25 25.57 1.94
CA LYS A 482 15.16 24.83 2.83
C LYS A 482 16.08 23.86 2.07
N ALA A 483 15.58 23.16 1.05
CA ALA A 483 16.38 22.28 0.20
C ALA A 483 17.37 23.06 -0.67
N THR A 484 16.91 24.15 -1.32
CA THR A 484 17.70 25.02 -2.19
C THR A 484 18.83 25.70 -1.43
N VAL A 485 18.54 26.36 -0.29
CA VAL A 485 19.57 27.00 0.52
C VAL A 485 20.54 25.95 1.10
N GLY A 486 20.05 24.80 1.54
CA GLY A 486 20.89 23.69 1.99
C GLY A 486 21.85 23.16 0.91
N LEU A 487 21.40 23.07 -0.35
CA LEU A 487 22.24 22.71 -1.50
C LEU A 487 23.28 23.81 -1.79
N ILE A 488 22.87 25.09 -1.78
CA ILE A 488 23.79 26.22 -1.97
C ILE A 488 24.88 26.24 -0.89
N LYS A 489 24.55 25.92 0.37
CA LYS A 489 25.53 25.77 1.46
C LYS A 489 26.60 24.73 1.17
N ASN A 490 26.22 23.60 0.57
CA ASN A 490 27.14 22.53 0.21
C ASN A 490 27.96 22.87 -1.05
N LEU A 491 27.38 23.57 -2.01
CA LEU A 491 28.09 24.09 -3.19
C LEU A 491 29.16 25.14 -2.78
N ALA A 492 28.84 25.99 -1.80
CA ALA A 492 29.75 26.97 -1.22
C ALA A 492 30.89 26.37 -0.37
N LEU A 493 31.04 25.04 -0.32
CA LEU A 493 32.23 24.38 0.22
C LEU A 493 33.40 24.36 -0.78
N SER A 494 33.15 24.53 -2.08
CA SER A 494 34.20 24.66 -3.09
C SER A 494 34.47 26.13 -3.44
N SER A 495 35.72 26.57 -3.32
CA SER A 495 36.16 27.92 -3.70
C SER A 495 35.92 28.22 -5.19
N THR A 496 36.03 27.23 -6.07
CA THR A 496 35.74 27.36 -7.52
C THR A 496 34.27 27.65 -7.83
N ILE A 497 33.36 27.32 -6.91
CA ILE A 497 31.91 27.49 -7.09
C ILE A 497 31.41 28.75 -6.40
N ILE A 498 32.09 29.25 -5.36
CA ILE A 498 31.72 30.51 -4.70
C ILE A 498 31.73 31.69 -5.69
N SER A 499 32.70 31.77 -6.61
CA SER A 499 32.71 32.81 -7.67
C SER A 499 31.48 32.71 -8.56
N CYS A 500 31.15 31.52 -9.08
CA CYS A 500 29.95 31.31 -9.89
C CYS A 500 28.65 31.59 -9.12
N LEU A 501 28.58 31.27 -7.82
CA LEU A 501 27.45 31.63 -6.95
C LEU A 501 27.32 33.15 -6.80
N CYS A 502 28.44 33.85 -6.66
CA CYS A 502 28.51 35.31 -6.58
C CYS A 502 28.02 35.97 -7.89
N GLU A 503 28.56 35.56 -9.04
CA GLU A 503 28.17 36.02 -10.38
C GLU A 503 26.67 35.82 -10.66
N GLN A 504 26.12 34.67 -10.24
CA GLN A 504 24.70 34.35 -10.39
C GLN A 504 23.80 34.99 -9.32
N ASN A 505 24.32 35.97 -8.56
CA ASN A 505 23.61 36.76 -7.54
C ASN A 505 23.08 35.97 -6.34
N ALA A 506 23.67 34.80 -6.00
CA ALA A 506 23.22 33.98 -4.87
C ALA A 506 23.20 34.76 -3.54
N VAL A 507 24.26 35.53 -3.27
CA VAL A 507 24.41 36.33 -2.04
C VAL A 507 23.24 37.30 -1.86
N ARG A 508 22.93 38.08 -2.91
CA ARG A 508 21.82 39.04 -2.91
C ARG A 508 20.47 38.35 -2.70
N ARG A 509 20.20 37.23 -3.38
CA ARG A 509 18.96 36.46 -3.22
C ARG A 509 18.80 35.84 -1.83
N LEU A 510 19.88 35.34 -1.24
CA LEU A 510 19.88 34.84 0.13
C LEU A 510 19.57 35.93 1.16
N ILE A 511 20.10 37.15 0.97
CA ILE A 511 19.82 38.29 1.85
C ILE A 511 18.38 38.81 1.66
N GLU A 512 17.88 38.90 0.42
CA GLU A 512 16.47 39.25 0.14
C GLU A 512 15.50 38.26 0.81
N LEU A 513 15.81 36.96 0.75
CA LEU A 513 15.05 35.91 1.45
C LEU A 513 15.14 36.04 2.97
N LEU A 514 16.34 36.27 3.53
CA LEU A 514 16.57 36.47 4.96
C LEU A 514 15.77 37.66 5.52
N ILE A 515 15.78 38.80 4.82
CA ILE A 515 14.99 39.99 5.18
C ILE A 515 13.50 39.68 5.16
N THR A 516 13.04 38.86 4.21
CA THR A 516 11.62 38.50 4.09
C THR A 516 11.18 37.55 5.20
N ILE A 517 11.98 36.53 5.53
CA ILE A 517 11.72 35.60 6.63
C ILE A 517 11.74 36.34 7.99
N ASP A 518 12.71 37.21 8.21
CA ASP A 518 12.83 38.03 9.41
C ASP A 518 11.59 38.91 9.65
N ARG A 519 11.07 39.54 8.59
CA ARG A 519 9.83 40.33 8.66
C ARG A 519 8.60 39.49 9.00
N GLU A 520 8.52 38.24 8.53
CA GLU A 520 7.42 37.33 8.91
C GLU A 520 7.59 36.80 10.35
N ARG A 521 8.82 36.49 10.77
CA ARG A 521 9.16 36.09 12.14
C ARG A 521 8.75 37.15 13.18
N LEU A 522 8.97 38.44 12.87
CA LEU A 522 8.54 39.54 13.73
C LEU A 522 7.00 39.69 13.85
N LYS A 523 6.22 39.06 12.97
CA LYS A 523 4.75 39.02 13.05
C LYS A 523 4.22 37.77 13.76
N ILE A 524 4.99 36.67 13.76
CA ILE A 524 4.57 35.34 14.21
C ILE A 524 5.61 34.83 15.22
N SER A 525 5.36 35.08 16.51
CA SER A 525 6.37 34.93 17.57
C SER A 525 6.79 33.49 17.92
N GLU A 526 6.15 32.46 17.36
CA GLU A 526 6.30 31.07 17.81
C GLU A 526 6.63 30.05 16.69
N ASP A 527 6.80 30.47 15.43
CA ASP A 527 7.12 29.52 14.34
C ASP A 527 8.62 29.20 14.28
N ASN A 528 9.04 28.23 15.11
CA ASN A 528 10.40 27.68 15.17
C ASN A 528 10.98 27.27 13.80
N ARG A 529 10.14 27.03 12.77
CA ARG A 529 10.64 26.72 11.42
C ARG A 529 11.38 27.92 10.83
N LEU A 530 10.90 29.15 11.01
CA LEU A 530 11.55 30.34 10.45
C LEU A 530 13.00 30.47 10.93
N ASP A 531 13.27 30.15 12.21
CA ASP A 531 14.62 30.18 12.80
C ASP A 531 15.53 29.09 12.22
N ILE A 532 14.99 27.92 11.87
CA ILE A 532 15.74 26.86 11.18
C ILE A 532 16.23 27.37 9.82
N LEU A 533 15.37 28.00 9.00
CA LEU A 533 15.78 28.49 7.68
C LEU A 533 16.70 29.70 7.78
N LEU A 534 16.46 30.64 8.70
CA LEU A 534 17.40 31.73 8.99
C LEU A 534 18.79 31.18 9.35
N ASN A 535 18.87 30.17 10.20
CA ASN A 535 20.14 29.55 10.60
C ASN A 535 20.83 28.83 9.42
N ILE A 536 20.07 28.19 8.52
CA ILE A 536 20.63 27.63 7.27
C ILE A 536 21.14 28.75 6.35
N ILE A 537 20.42 29.87 6.21
CA ILE A 537 20.85 31.01 5.38
C ILE A 537 22.11 31.67 5.95
N ILE A 538 22.16 32.00 7.25
CA ILE A 538 23.37 32.56 7.88
C ILE A 538 24.53 31.56 7.75
N GLY A 539 24.28 30.28 8.02
CA GLY A 539 25.25 29.20 7.81
C GLY A 539 25.74 29.06 6.36
N THR A 540 24.99 29.56 5.39
CA THR A 540 25.37 29.64 3.96
C THR A 540 26.17 30.90 3.67
N LEU A 541 25.73 32.05 4.20
CA LEU A 541 26.43 33.33 4.11
C LEU A 541 27.83 33.26 4.73
N ILE A 542 28.03 32.53 5.85
CA ILE A 542 29.37 32.29 6.42
C ILE A 542 30.30 31.57 5.43
N LYS A 543 29.79 30.58 4.68
CA LYS A 543 30.61 29.86 3.68
C LYS A 543 30.96 30.74 2.48
N LEU A 544 29.98 31.52 2.01
CA LEU A 544 30.18 32.49 0.92
C LEU A 544 31.12 33.64 1.33
N ALA A 545 31.01 34.14 2.56
CA ALA A 545 31.82 35.23 3.12
C ALA A 545 33.32 34.91 3.23
N LYS A 546 33.76 33.67 2.94
CA LYS A 546 35.18 33.36 2.74
C LYS A 546 35.76 34.05 1.50
N ASP A 547 34.96 34.30 0.48
CA ASP A 547 35.35 35.08 -0.70
C ASP A 547 35.18 36.59 -0.47
N SER A 548 36.13 37.39 -0.95
CA SER A 548 36.12 38.85 -0.77
C SER A 548 34.98 39.56 -1.53
N SER A 549 34.63 39.07 -2.72
CA SER A 549 33.55 39.62 -3.54
C SER A 549 32.20 39.41 -2.86
N CYS A 550 31.99 38.21 -2.29
CA CYS A 550 30.83 37.92 -1.47
C CYS A 550 30.74 38.83 -0.23
N ARG A 551 31.85 39.08 0.50
CA ARG A 551 31.86 40.01 1.65
C ARG A 551 31.46 41.43 1.27
N LEU A 552 31.90 41.94 0.11
CA LEU A 552 31.52 43.26 -0.38
C LEU A 552 30.00 43.35 -0.60
N ILE A 553 29.41 42.40 -1.32
CA ILE A 553 27.96 42.37 -1.57
C ILE A 553 27.15 42.28 -0.26
N ILE A 554 27.60 41.48 0.72
CA ILE A 554 26.91 41.39 2.02
C ILE A 554 26.88 42.76 2.73
N LYS A 555 27.98 43.52 2.68
CA LYS A 555 28.08 44.86 3.25
C LYS A 555 27.21 45.88 2.49
N GLU A 556 27.25 45.87 1.16
CA GLU A 556 26.45 46.76 0.30
C GLU A 556 24.93 46.60 0.51
N MET A 557 24.48 45.39 0.83
CA MET A 557 23.07 45.09 1.10
C MET A 557 22.55 45.66 2.44
N ASN A 558 23.39 46.32 3.24
CA ASN A 558 23.02 47.04 4.48
C ASN A 558 22.22 46.19 5.51
N CYS A 559 22.46 44.88 5.54
CA CYS A 559 21.73 43.93 6.38
C CYS A 559 22.35 43.70 7.78
N THR A 560 23.45 44.38 8.10
CA THR A 560 24.21 44.26 9.36
C THR A 560 23.36 44.37 10.63
N SER A 561 22.38 45.27 10.66
CA SER A 561 21.50 45.47 11.82
C SER A 561 20.64 44.23 12.14
N ILE A 562 20.30 43.43 11.12
CA ILE A 562 19.58 42.17 11.29
C ILE A 562 20.50 41.13 11.95
N PHE A 563 21.75 41.04 11.51
CA PHE A 563 22.75 40.14 12.12
C PHE A 563 23.03 40.52 13.58
N ILE A 564 23.16 41.82 13.89
CA ILE A 564 23.31 42.32 15.27
C ILE A 564 22.07 41.99 16.13
N ARG A 565 20.86 42.07 15.58
CA ARG A 565 19.67 41.64 16.33
C ARG A 565 19.68 40.13 16.59
N PHE A 566 20.13 39.33 15.63
CA PHE A 566 20.24 37.88 15.81
C PHE A 566 21.33 37.47 16.81
N SER A 567 22.46 38.16 16.89
CA SER A 567 23.50 37.90 17.90
C SER A 567 23.10 38.29 19.32
N ASN A 568 22.05 39.09 19.48
CA ASN A 568 21.46 39.47 20.77
C ASN A 568 20.25 38.60 21.17
N LEU A 569 19.91 37.56 20.40
CA LEU A 569 18.87 36.59 20.81
C LEU A 569 19.35 35.72 21.98
N PRO A 570 18.44 35.26 22.86
CA PRO A 570 18.80 34.33 23.93
C PRO A 570 19.39 33.03 23.38
N SER A 571 20.35 32.46 24.11
CA SER A 571 21.27 31.38 23.69
C SER A 571 20.65 30.35 22.74
N CYS A 572 20.91 30.51 21.44
CA CYS A 572 20.40 29.65 20.39
C CYS A 572 21.40 29.55 19.22
N THR A 573 21.25 28.54 18.37
CA THR A 573 22.17 28.31 17.24
C THR A 573 22.19 29.49 16.25
N LEU A 574 21.08 30.21 16.11
CA LEU A 574 20.99 31.40 15.26
C LEU A 574 21.90 32.53 15.77
N GLN A 575 22.01 32.70 17.10
CA GLN A 575 22.90 33.66 17.75
C GLN A 575 24.37 33.36 17.44
N GLN A 576 24.77 32.09 17.61
CA GLN A 576 26.14 31.62 17.35
C GLN A 576 26.52 31.82 15.87
N SER A 577 25.66 31.38 14.95
CA SER A 577 25.85 31.60 13.51
C SER A 577 25.97 33.08 13.16
N SER A 578 25.16 33.96 13.77
CA SER A 578 25.22 35.40 13.48
C SER A 578 26.54 36.03 13.95
N ASN A 579 27.03 35.66 15.14
CA ASN A 579 28.34 36.09 15.65
C ASN A 579 29.49 35.67 14.72
N ILE A 580 29.47 34.44 14.22
CA ILE A 580 30.50 33.96 13.27
C ILE A 580 30.46 34.78 11.97
N LEU A 581 29.27 35.12 11.47
CA LEU A 581 29.13 35.95 10.26
C LEU A 581 29.63 37.39 10.47
N LEU A 582 29.31 38.02 11.60
CA LEU A 582 29.78 39.37 11.94
C LEU A 582 31.33 39.42 12.01
N ASN A 583 31.94 38.41 12.63
CA ASN A 583 33.39 38.26 12.70
C ASN A 583 34.03 38.13 11.30
N GLU A 584 33.51 37.27 10.42
CA GLU A 584 34.00 37.13 9.03
C GLU A 584 33.83 38.42 8.21
N LEU A 585 32.80 39.22 8.49
CA LEU A 585 32.61 40.54 7.89
C LEU A 585 33.55 41.61 8.48
N ASN A 586 34.28 41.32 9.56
CA ASN A 586 35.06 42.30 10.33
C ASN A 586 34.19 43.48 10.78
N ILE A 587 33.04 43.17 11.39
CA ILE A 587 32.11 44.12 11.98
C ILE A 587 32.07 43.83 13.48
N ASN A 588 32.68 44.72 14.27
CA ASN A 588 32.70 44.69 15.74
C ASN A 588 31.47 45.39 16.33
#